data_AF-A0A359I9T5-F1
#
_entry.id   AF-A0A359I9T5-F1
#
_cell.length_a   1.000
_cell.length_b   1.000
_cell.length_c   1.000
_cell.angle_alpha   90.00
_cell.angle_beta   90.00
_cell.angle_gamma   90.00
#
_symmetry.space_group_name_H-M   'P 1'
#
loop_
_entity.id
_entity.type
_entity.pdbx_description
1 polymer ?
#
loop_
_entity_poly.entity_id
_entity_poly.type
_entity_poly.pdbx_seq_one_letter_code
_entity_poly.pdbx_strand_id
1 'polypeptide(L)'
;MIVKDSEKYHIHTLSNGLRVVAVKAEGNVSYIGAMVNAGSRDESADREGLAHFVEHTIFKGTRHRRSCHIASRMETIGGELNAYTTKEETMIYTNAPAGYAARSFELISDLVKNASFPANEIEKEKEVIVEEIHSYRDSPSDSVYDEFEELIYAGSGLAHNILGTPESVRGLSSADGRGFIDANYTPRNMVIYCADPGDPERNIRLVEKYFGDMTFDSEPLLREAAPAVEVFNETRVRSSHQANCITGCRLFGRGDSRRHALFLLNNYLGGPCMNSRLNMEMRDRRGLVYTVESNVALMSDTGVLLVYYGCDKDAVARCRAIISGELDRLAQSPLSPRAFARVRDQYCGQLIMSGEHRESRAMSLAKSLMYYGEIHDIDYTAERIRSLTPEAMQEAAQMILAGGLSTLSLV
;
A
#
# COMPACT_ATOMS: atom_id res chain seq x y z
N MET A 1 -26.13 8.84 10.97
CA MET A 1 -26.35 10.15 10.28
C MET A 1 -25.51 10.13 9.01
N ILE A 2 -26.06 10.40 7.83
CA ILE A 2 -25.26 10.50 6.60
C ILE A 2 -24.56 11.86 6.64
N VAL A 3 -23.24 11.88 6.73
CA VAL A 3 -22.46 13.11 6.68
C VAL A 3 -22.00 13.28 5.24
N LYS A 4 -22.42 14.38 4.60
CA LYS A 4 -21.90 14.81 3.30
C LYS A 4 -20.63 15.59 3.56
N ASP A 5 -19.47 14.97 3.34
CA ASP A 5 -18.15 15.61 3.47
C ASP A 5 -17.94 16.63 2.32
N SER A 6 -18.58 16.38 1.18
CA SER A 6 -18.88 17.33 0.10
C SER A 6 -20.10 16.82 -0.68
N GLU A 7 -20.72 17.60 -1.56
CA GLU A 7 -21.84 17.13 -2.42
C GLU A 7 -21.51 15.89 -3.26
N LYS A 8 -20.23 15.51 -3.33
CA LYS A 8 -19.65 14.42 -4.12
C LYS A 8 -19.60 13.07 -3.38
N TYR A 9 -19.40 13.06 -2.05
CA TYR A 9 -19.16 11.83 -1.28
C TYR A 9 -20.23 11.58 -0.22
N HIS A 10 -20.79 10.37 -0.20
CA HIS A 10 -21.77 9.94 0.79
C HIS A 10 -21.09 9.04 1.82
N ILE A 11 -20.84 9.59 3.02
CA ILE A 11 -20.23 8.85 4.12
C ILE A 11 -21.30 8.45 5.12
N HIS A 12 -21.28 7.19 5.53
CA HIS A 12 -22.17 6.67 6.54
C HIS A 12 -21.44 5.75 7.51
N THR A 13 -21.86 5.80 8.77
CA THR A 13 -21.45 4.82 9.79
C THR A 13 -22.68 4.05 10.20
N LEU A 14 -22.66 2.74 9.97
CA LEU A 14 -23.73 1.82 10.34
C LEU A 14 -23.87 1.74 11.87
N SER A 15 -24.98 1.18 12.32
CA SER A 15 -25.25 0.96 13.75
C SER A 15 -24.18 0.11 14.46
N ASN A 16 -23.54 -0.82 13.74
CA ASN A 16 -22.45 -1.65 14.23
C ASN A 16 -21.06 -0.99 14.16
N GLY A 17 -20.97 0.26 13.70
CA GLY A 17 -19.72 1.02 13.59
C GLY A 17 -18.96 0.84 12.28
N LEU A 18 -19.45 0.02 11.35
CA LEU A 18 -18.86 -0.09 10.01
C LEU A 18 -18.98 1.23 9.26
N ARG A 19 -17.88 1.68 8.68
CA ARG A 19 -17.81 2.90 7.88
C ARG A 19 -17.98 2.58 6.40
N VAL A 20 -18.70 3.45 5.70
CA VAL A 20 -18.99 3.31 4.27
C VAL A 20 -18.77 4.64 3.58
N VAL A 21 -18.11 4.58 2.42
CA VAL A 21 -18.05 5.69 1.46
C VAL A 21 -18.68 5.24 0.14
N ALA A 22 -19.70 5.96 -0.30
CA ALA A 22 -20.34 5.75 -1.59
C ALA A 22 -20.21 7.01 -2.44
N VAL A 23 -19.84 6.84 -3.71
CA VAL A 23 -19.73 7.92 -4.70
C VAL A 23 -20.40 7.48 -5.98
N LYS A 24 -21.07 8.41 -6.65
CA LYS A 24 -21.60 8.17 -7.98
C LYS A 24 -20.46 8.15 -8.98
N ALA A 25 -20.14 6.97 -9.51
CA ALA A 25 -19.09 6.81 -10.50
C ALA A 25 -19.54 7.27 -11.89
N GLU A 26 -18.59 7.77 -12.67
CA GLU A 26 -18.79 8.03 -14.08
C GLU A 26 -18.56 6.75 -14.90
N GLY A 27 -19.39 6.52 -15.91
CA GLY A 27 -19.31 5.36 -16.81
C GLY A 27 -20.24 4.20 -16.42
N ASN A 28 -19.89 3.00 -16.87
CA ASN A 28 -20.75 1.80 -16.78
C ASN A 28 -20.14 0.68 -15.92
N VAL A 29 -19.17 1.00 -15.08
CA VAL A 29 -18.44 0.05 -14.21
C VAL A 29 -18.59 0.47 -12.76
N SER A 30 -18.76 -0.52 -11.89
CA SER A 30 -18.83 -0.38 -10.45
C SER A 30 -17.55 -0.92 -9.83
N TYR A 31 -16.94 -0.13 -8.95
CA TYR A 31 -15.76 -0.50 -8.16
C TYR A 31 -16.18 -0.59 -6.69
N ILE A 32 -16.21 -1.80 -6.16
CA ILE A 32 -16.75 -2.08 -4.82
C ILE A 32 -15.75 -2.92 -4.06
N GLY A 33 -15.45 -2.55 -2.82
CA GLY A 33 -14.53 -3.32 -2.00
C GLY A 33 -14.64 -3.05 -0.52
N ALA A 34 -14.00 -3.93 0.24
CA ALA A 34 -13.82 -3.84 1.67
C ALA A 34 -12.33 -3.69 1.97
N MET A 35 -11.99 -2.60 2.66
CA MET A 35 -10.68 -2.40 3.23
C MET A 35 -10.71 -2.84 4.69
N VAL A 36 -9.77 -3.69 5.08
CA VAL A 36 -9.51 -4.09 6.46
C VAL A 36 -8.21 -3.42 6.88
N ASN A 37 -8.20 -2.73 8.02
CA ASN A 37 -6.97 -2.17 8.59
C ASN A 37 -6.25 -3.25 9.39
N ALA A 38 -5.83 -4.29 8.69
CA ALA A 38 -4.95 -5.33 9.17
C ALA A 38 -4.07 -5.80 8.00
N GLY A 39 -2.80 -6.02 8.26
CA GLY A 39 -1.83 -6.52 7.28
C GLY A 39 -0.77 -7.38 7.95
N SER A 40 0.36 -7.56 7.27
CA SER A 40 1.40 -8.45 7.79
C SER A 40 1.98 -7.99 9.13
N ARG A 41 2.00 -6.68 9.40
CA ARG A 41 2.48 -6.12 10.68
C ARG A 41 1.66 -6.58 11.89
N ASP A 42 0.41 -6.95 11.65
CA ASP A 42 -0.55 -7.32 12.70
C ASP A 42 -0.53 -8.84 12.98
N GLU A 43 0.49 -9.55 12.48
CA GLU A 43 0.73 -10.98 12.70
C GLU A 43 1.55 -11.24 13.97
N SER A 44 1.43 -12.44 14.53
CA SER A 44 2.36 -12.90 15.58
C SER A 44 3.65 -13.41 14.95
N ALA A 45 4.77 -13.29 15.68
CA ALA A 45 6.10 -13.68 15.18
C ALA A 45 6.22 -15.17 14.80
N ASP A 46 5.35 -16.05 15.31
CA ASP A 46 5.27 -17.47 14.97
C ASP A 46 4.30 -17.79 13.81
N ARG A 47 3.71 -16.75 13.21
CA ARG A 47 2.67 -16.81 12.17
C ARG A 47 2.93 -15.83 11.02
N GLU A 48 4.18 -15.50 10.75
CA GLU A 48 4.57 -14.63 9.64
C GLU A 48 4.04 -15.17 8.29
N GLY A 49 3.41 -14.31 7.49
CA GLY A 49 2.75 -14.65 6.23
C GLY A 49 1.25 -15.01 6.37
N LEU A 50 0.66 -14.89 7.56
CA LEU A 50 -0.73 -15.25 7.80
C LEU A 50 -1.73 -14.35 7.07
N ALA A 51 -1.50 -13.04 6.98
CA ALA A 51 -2.36 -12.09 6.28
C ALA A 51 -2.38 -12.40 4.77
N HIS A 52 -1.20 -12.62 4.18
CA HIS A 52 -1.06 -13.03 2.78
C HIS A 52 -1.68 -14.41 2.52
N PHE A 53 -1.49 -15.35 3.44
CA PHE A 53 -2.14 -16.65 3.39
C PHE A 53 -3.68 -16.54 3.40
N VAL A 54 -4.23 -15.66 4.25
CA VAL A 54 -5.68 -15.38 4.28
C VAL A 54 -6.14 -14.81 2.94
N GLU A 55 -5.39 -13.89 2.34
CA GLU A 55 -5.69 -13.34 1.02
C GLU A 55 -5.85 -14.44 -0.05
N HIS A 56 -4.89 -15.37 -0.15
CA HIS A 56 -4.97 -16.49 -1.10
C HIS A 56 -6.15 -17.42 -0.83
N THR A 57 -6.43 -17.67 0.45
CA THR A 57 -7.32 -18.75 0.86
C THR A 57 -8.76 -18.30 1.09
N ILE A 58 -9.03 -17.00 1.24
CA ILE A 58 -10.38 -16.46 1.44
C ILE A 58 -11.32 -16.80 0.29
N PHE A 59 -10.79 -16.95 -0.93
CA PHE A 59 -11.54 -17.30 -2.14
C PHE A 59 -11.78 -18.81 -2.32
N LYS A 60 -11.21 -19.65 -1.45
CA LYS A 60 -11.23 -21.12 -1.64
C LYS A 60 -12.48 -21.77 -1.06
N GLY A 61 -13.24 -21.07 -0.23
CA GLY A 61 -14.57 -21.53 0.17
C GLY A 61 -15.18 -20.76 1.34
N THR A 62 -16.49 -20.61 1.28
CA THR A 62 -17.31 -20.10 2.39
C THR A 62 -18.27 -21.18 2.88
N ARG A 63 -18.97 -20.93 4.00
CA ARG A 63 -20.06 -21.79 4.47
C ARG A 63 -21.17 -21.99 3.42
N HIS A 64 -21.31 -21.07 2.46
CA HIS A 64 -22.36 -21.08 1.45
C HIS A 64 -21.85 -21.48 0.05
N ARG A 65 -20.55 -21.38 -0.22
CA ARG A 65 -20.00 -21.48 -1.58
C ARG A 65 -18.68 -22.25 -1.61
N ARG A 66 -18.52 -23.08 -2.64
CA ARG A 66 -17.23 -23.70 -3.00
C ARG A 66 -16.40 -22.71 -3.82
N SER A 67 -15.07 -22.91 -3.87
CA SER A 67 -14.15 -22.06 -4.64
C SER A 67 -14.64 -21.74 -6.07
N CYS A 68 -15.07 -22.75 -6.83
CA CYS A 68 -15.56 -22.55 -8.20
C CYS A 68 -16.80 -21.64 -8.29
N HIS A 69 -17.68 -21.67 -7.28
CA HIS A 69 -18.85 -20.80 -7.22
C HIS A 69 -18.49 -19.37 -6.84
N ILE A 70 -17.43 -19.17 -6.06
CA ILE A 70 -16.91 -17.85 -5.68
C ILE A 70 -16.32 -17.18 -6.93
N ALA A 71 -15.37 -17.84 -7.60
CA ALA A 71 -14.73 -17.34 -8.82
C ALA A 71 -15.78 -17.01 -9.92
N SER A 72 -16.66 -17.97 -10.22
CA SER A 72 -17.65 -17.81 -11.29
C SER A 72 -18.72 -16.72 -11.01
N ARG A 73 -18.93 -16.33 -9.74
CA ARG A 73 -20.02 -15.41 -9.36
C ARG A 73 -19.91 -14.06 -10.05
N MET A 74 -18.69 -13.53 -10.17
CA MET A 74 -18.42 -12.26 -10.84
C MET A 74 -17.98 -12.47 -12.30
N GLU A 75 -17.24 -13.53 -12.61
CA GLU A 75 -16.81 -13.82 -13.99
C GLU A 75 -17.99 -13.99 -14.95
N THR A 76 -19.09 -14.62 -14.51
CA THR A 76 -20.30 -14.82 -15.34
C THR A 76 -20.97 -13.53 -15.81
N ILE A 77 -20.66 -12.40 -15.17
CA ILE A 77 -21.15 -11.07 -15.54
C ILE A 77 -20.03 -10.17 -16.10
N GLY A 78 -18.87 -10.76 -16.41
CA GLY A 78 -17.68 -10.02 -16.88
C GLY A 78 -17.03 -9.15 -15.82
N GLY A 79 -17.24 -9.46 -14.53
CA GLY A 79 -16.56 -8.82 -13.41
C GLY A 79 -15.37 -9.64 -12.91
N GLU A 80 -14.47 -8.98 -12.21
CA GLU A 80 -13.32 -9.60 -11.54
C GLU A 80 -13.48 -9.53 -10.02
N LEU A 81 -12.79 -10.40 -9.32
CA LEU A 81 -12.72 -10.46 -7.86
C LEU A 81 -11.25 -10.63 -7.49
N ASN A 82 -10.70 -9.67 -6.75
CA ASN A 82 -9.29 -9.64 -6.39
C ASN A 82 -9.15 -9.24 -4.92
N ALA A 83 -7.96 -9.49 -4.38
CA ALA A 83 -7.51 -8.94 -3.12
C ALA A 83 -6.03 -8.58 -3.21
N TYR A 84 -5.56 -7.78 -2.26
CA TYR A 84 -4.14 -7.61 -2.00
C TYR A 84 -3.92 -7.29 -0.54
N THR A 85 -2.72 -7.61 -0.07
CA THR A 85 -2.27 -7.37 1.30
C THR A 85 -1.02 -6.51 1.31
N THR A 86 -0.92 -5.64 2.32
CA THR A 86 0.28 -4.85 2.60
C THR A 86 0.69 -5.04 4.06
N LYS A 87 1.67 -4.27 4.53
CA LYS A 87 2.08 -4.27 5.94
C LYS A 87 0.93 -3.89 6.90
N GLU A 88 -0.02 -3.02 6.51
CA GLU A 88 -1.04 -2.49 7.45
C GLU A 88 -2.49 -2.61 6.97
N GLU A 89 -2.72 -3.02 5.73
CA GLU A 89 -4.06 -3.12 5.14
C GLU A 89 -4.21 -4.35 4.25
N THR A 90 -5.42 -4.89 4.23
CA THR A 90 -5.88 -5.93 3.32
C THR A 90 -7.10 -5.40 2.58
N MET A 91 -7.10 -5.49 1.25
CA MET A 91 -8.18 -5.02 0.39
C MET A 91 -8.83 -6.22 -0.31
N ILE A 92 -10.15 -6.33 -0.24
CA ILE A 92 -10.94 -7.32 -0.99
C ILE A 92 -11.93 -6.57 -1.86
N TYR A 93 -11.88 -6.74 -3.18
CA TYR A 93 -12.65 -5.90 -4.06
C TYR A 93 -13.10 -6.61 -5.34
N THR A 94 -14.06 -5.99 -6.01
CA THR A 94 -14.59 -6.44 -7.29
C THR A 94 -14.86 -5.25 -8.20
N ASN A 95 -14.49 -5.41 -9.46
CA ASN A 95 -14.81 -4.48 -10.54
C ASN A 95 -15.76 -5.20 -11.48
N ALA A 96 -16.93 -4.63 -11.73
CA ALA A 96 -17.97 -5.29 -12.53
C ALA A 96 -18.82 -4.28 -13.30
N PRO A 97 -19.51 -4.68 -14.38
CA PRO A 97 -20.49 -3.83 -15.02
C PRO A 97 -21.56 -3.33 -14.04
N ALA A 98 -22.06 -2.13 -14.27
CA ALA A 98 -23.07 -1.52 -13.41
C ALA A 98 -24.36 -2.34 -13.37
N GLY A 99 -25.06 -2.27 -12.23
CA GLY A 99 -26.31 -3.02 -11.99
C GLY A 99 -26.14 -4.28 -11.13
N TYR A 100 -24.90 -4.68 -10.84
CA TYR A 100 -24.59 -5.86 -10.03
C TYR A 100 -24.10 -5.54 -8.60
N ALA A 101 -24.21 -4.30 -8.12
CA ALA A 101 -23.76 -3.89 -6.78
C ALA A 101 -24.30 -4.79 -5.65
N ALA A 102 -25.58 -5.19 -5.72
CA ALA A 102 -26.17 -6.10 -4.73
C ALA A 102 -25.52 -7.50 -4.72
N ARG A 103 -25.03 -7.98 -5.86
CA ARG A 103 -24.29 -9.24 -5.99
C ARG A 103 -22.86 -9.08 -5.46
N SER A 104 -22.22 -7.94 -5.73
CA SER A 104 -20.88 -7.61 -5.23
C SER A 104 -20.85 -7.56 -3.71
N PHE A 105 -21.77 -6.81 -3.08
CA PHE A 105 -21.85 -6.73 -1.62
C PHE A 105 -22.19 -8.07 -0.96
N GLU A 106 -23.09 -8.85 -1.57
CA GLU A 106 -23.40 -10.21 -1.10
C GLU A 106 -22.15 -11.09 -1.07
N LEU A 107 -21.35 -11.06 -2.14
CA LEU A 107 -20.15 -11.89 -2.26
C LEU A 107 -19.05 -11.45 -1.29
N ILE A 108 -18.74 -10.15 -1.23
CA ILE A 108 -17.71 -9.62 -0.32
C ILE A 108 -18.11 -9.89 1.13
N SER A 109 -19.38 -9.69 1.48
CA SER A 109 -19.89 -10.02 2.81
C SER A 109 -19.74 -11.51 3.15
N ASP A 110 -20.00 -12.40 2.19
CA ASP A 110 -19.82 -13.84 2.39
C ASP A 110 -18.34 -14.23 2.61
N LEU A 111 -17.42 -13.60 1.89
CA LEU A 111 -15.97 -13.81 2.05
C LEU A 111 -15.50 -13.35 3.43
N VAL A 112 -15.85 -12.12 3.81
CA VAL A 112 -15.44 -11.50 5.08
C VAL A 112 -16.03 -12.24 6.29
N LYS A 113 -17.30 -12.66 6.23
CA LYS A 113 -17.98 -13.27 7.37
C LYS A 113 -17.80 -14.79 7.43
N ASN A 114 -17.95 -15.47 6.29
CA ASN A 114 -18.20 -16.91 6.25
C ASN A 114 -17.09 -17.72 5.59
N ALA A 115 -15.91 -17.14 5.32
CA ALA A 115 -14.75 -17.91 4.87
C ALA A 115 -14.48 -19.10 5.81
N SER A 116 -14.28 -20.27 5.18
CA SER A 116 -14.27 -21.57 5.84
C SER A 116 -12.93 -22.30 5.79
N PHE A 117 -11.98 -21.81 4.98
CA PHE A 117 -10.62 -22.33 4.85
C PHE A 117 -10.57 -23.87 4.72
N PRO A 118 -11.05 -24.44 3.60
CA PRO A 118 -11.06 -25.90 3.42
C PRO A 118 -9.63 -26.47 3.43
N ALA A 119 -9.36 -27.44 4.31
CA ALA A 119 -8.01 -27.98 4.52
C ALA A 119 -7.35 -28.50 3.22
N ASN A 120 -8.13 -29.15 2.35
CA ASN A 120 -7.63 -29.67 1.08
C ASN A 120 -7.23 -28.59 0.07
N GLU A 121 -7.82 -27.39 0.15
CA GLU A 121 -7.44 -26.26 -0.69
C GLU A 121 -6.26 -25.49 -0.08
N ILE A 122 -6.22 -25.37 1.24
CA ILE A 122 -5.09 -24.76 1.97
C ILE A 122 -3.77 -25.45 1.66
N GLU A 123 -3.73 -26.79 1.71
CA GLU A 123 -2.48 -27.52 1.45
C GLU A 123 -1.95 -27.27 0.04
N LYS A 124 -2.82 -26.98 -0.93
CA LYS A 124 -2.38 -26.57 -2.28
C LYS A 124 -1.87 -25.13 -2.30
N GLU A 125 -2.59 -24.22 -1.66
CA GLU A 125 -2.21 -22.80 -1.64
C GLU A 125 -0.90 -22.56 -0.88
N LYS A 126 -0.60 -23.35 0.15
CA LYS A 126 0.71 -23.29 0.82
C LYS A 126 1.87 -23.48 -0.15
N GLU A 127 1.78 -24.48 -1.02
CA GLU A 127 2.84 -24.74 -2.01
C GLU A 127 2.90 -23.62 -3.05
N VAL A 128 1.76 -23.05 -3.46
CA VAL A 128 1.74 -21.88 -4.35
C VAL A 128 2.46 -20.69 -3.72
N ILE A 129 2.17 -20.38 -2.46
CA ILE A 129 2.81 -19.27 -1.73
C ILE A 129 4.31 -19.55 -1.51
N VAL A 130 4.69 -20.79 -1.24
CA VAL A 130 6.11 -21.16 -1.10
C VAL A 130 6.88 -20.94 -2.42
N GLU A 131 6.31 -21.33 -3.56
CA GLU A 131 6.91 -21.07 -4.87
C GLU A 131 7.00 -19.57 -5.17
N GLU A 132 5.99 -18.78 -4.76
CA GLU A 132 6.03 -17.33 -4.85
C GLU A 132 7.16 -16.72 -4.01
N ILE A 133 7.34 -17.16 -2.76
CA ILE A 133 8.48 -16.75 -1.90
C ILE A 133 9.82 -17.04 -2.60
N HIS A 134 9.96 -18.21 -3.21
CA HIS A 134 11.16 -18.57 -3.94
C HIS A 134 11.36 -17.67 -5.17
N SER A 135 10.32 -17.41 -5.94
CA SER A 135 10.37 -16.51 -7.10
C SER A 135 10.81 -15.09 -6.73
N TYR A 136 10.31 -14.53 -5.62
CA TYR A 136 10.73 -13.22 -5.13
C TYR A 136 12.19 -13.20 -4.67
N ARG A 137 12.63 -14.25 -3.96
CA ARG A 137 14.03 -14.40 -3.52
C ARG A 137 15.01 -14.57 -4.67
N ASP A 138 14.57 -15.20 -5.75
CA ASP A 138 15.36 -15.40 -6.97
C ASP A 138 15.45 -14.14 -7.85
N SER A 139 14.71 -13.08 -7.49
CA SER A 139 14.79 -11.75 -8.10
C SER A 139 15.56 -10.77 -7.21
N PRO A 140 16.85 -10.50 -7.47
CA PRO A 140 17.64 -9.54 -6.68
C PRO A 140 17.10 -8.11 -6.67
N SER A 141 16.35 -7.71 -7.71
CA SER A 141 15.73 -6.39 -7.79
C SER A 141 14.52 -6.23 -6.86
N ASP A 142 13.83 -7.33 -6.56
CA ASP A 142 12.67 -7.32 -5.66
C ASP A 142 13.10 -7.62 -4.23
N SER A 143 13.87 -8.69 -4.02
CA SER A 143 14.36 -9.09 -2.70
C SER A 143 15.18 -8.03 -1.96
N VAL A 144 15.84 -7.11 -2.66
CA VAL A 144 16.58 -6.01 -2.01
C VAL A 144 15.66 -5.08 -1.20
N TYR A 145 14.40 -4.90 -1.62
CA TYR A 145 13.42 -4.11 -0.87
C TYR A 145 13.09 -4.77 0.45
N ASP A 146 12.74 -6.05 0.40
CA ASP A 146 12.39 -6.83 1.60
C ASP A 146 13.59 -6.94 2.54
N GLU A 147 14.77 -7.29 2.03
CA GLU A 147 16.00 -7.38 2.84
C GLU A 147 16.39 -6.03 3.47
N PHE A 148 16.10 -4.90 2.82
CA PHE A 148 16.32 -3.57 3.39
C PHE A 148 15.28 -3.23 4.46
N GLU A 149 14.01 -3.55 4.23
CA GLU A 149 12.93 -3.34 5.20
C GLU A 149 13.13 -4.18 6.47
N GLU A 150 13.59 -5.44 6.33
CA GLU A 150 13.98 -6.31 7.44
C GLU A 150 15.03 -5.64 8.35
N LEU A 151 16.03 -4.99 7.74
CA LEU A 151 17.08 -4.29 8.48
C LEU A 151 16.58 -2.99 9.12
N ILE A 152 15.81 -2.18 8.37
CA ILE A 152 15.40 -0.86 8.84
C ILE A 152 14.30 -0.90 9.91
N TYR A 153 13.53 -1.98 9.95
CA TYR A 153 12.46 -2.20 10.93
C TYR A 153 12.76 -3.32 11.93
N ALA A 154 14.01 -3.79 11.98
CA ALA A 154 14.45 -4.89 12.83
C ALA A 154 13.90 -4.79 14.26
N GLY A 155 13.34 -5.90 14.77
CA GLY A 155 12.72 -5.93 16.09
C GLY A 155 11.26 -5.46 16.15
N SER A 156 10.57 -5.38 15.00
CA SER A 156 9.13 -5.08 14.92
C SER A 156 8.42 -5.93 13.88
N GLY A 157 7.08 -6.00 13.95
CA GLY A 157 6.25 -6.64 12.92
C GLY A 157 6.35 -6.01 11.53
N LEU A 158 6.96 -4.83 11.39
CA LEU A 158 7.24 -4.24 10.08
C LEU A 158 8.42 -4.90 9.35
N ALA A 159 9.32 -5.59 10.09
CA ALA A 159 10.54 -6.16 9.54
C ALA A 159 10.27 -7.34 8.61
N HIS A 160 9.40 -8.28 9.01
CA HIS A 160 9.23 -9.50 8.25
C HIS A 160 8.52 -9.27 6.92
N ASN A 161 8.83 -10.12 5.94
CA ASN A 161 8.20 -10.10 4.63
C ASN A 161 6.69 -10.36 4.75
N ILE A 162 5.89 -9.73 3.88
CA ILE A 162 4.44 -9.94 3.78
C ILE A 162 4.12 -11.40 3.46
N LEU A 163 4.96 -12.05 2.65
CA LEU A 163 4.83 -13.47 2.28
C LEU A 163 5.19 -14.41 3.44
N GLY A 164 5.90 -13.93 4.47
CA GLY A 164 6.43 -14.73 5.55
C GLY A 164 7.62 -15.61 5.13
N THR A 165 7.76 -16.76 5.79
CA THR A 165 8.82 -17.76 5.52
C THR A 165 8.21 -19.08 5.06
N PRO A 166 8.93 -19.89 4.25
CA PRO A 166 8.43 -21.21 3.86
C PRO A 166 8.09 -22.11 5.05
N GLU A 167 8.82 -21.98 6.15
CA GLU A 167 8.58 -22.71 7.40
C GLU A 167 7.29 -22.26 8.07
N SER A 168 7.08 -20.94 8.21
CA SER A 168 5.86 -20.38 8.79
C SER A 168 4.63 -20.74 7.98
N VAL A 169 4.66 -20.52 6.66
CA VAL A 169 3.54 -20.78 5.74
C VAL A 169 3.10 -22.24 5.77
N ARG A 170 4.06 -23.20 5.77
CA ARG A 170 3.73 -24.63 5.87
C ARG A 170 3.06 -24.97 7.21
N GLY A 171 3.40 -24.25 8.27
CA GLY A 171 2.85 -24.40 9.61
C GLY A 171 1.44 -23.82 9.82
N LEU A 172 0.93 -23.00 8.89
CA LEU A 172 -0.39 -22.38 9.00
C LEU A 172 -1.52 -23.40 8.84
N SER A 173 -2.66 -23.15 9.48
CA SER A 173 -3.83 -24.03 9.43
C SER A 173 -5.13 -23.27 9.12
N SER A 174 -6.21 -24.01 8.82
CA SER A 174 -7.55 -23.43 8.69
C SER A 174 -7.99 -22.62 9.91
N ALA A 175 -7.56 -23.05 11.11
CA ALA A 175 -7.89 -22.37 12.35
C ALA A 175 -7.14 -21.03 12.49
N ASP A 176 -5.89 -20.95 12.04
CA ASP A 176 -5.12 -19.70 12.05
C ASP A 176 -5.77 -18.67 11.11
N GLY A 177 -6.14 -19.08 9.89
CA GLY A 177 -6.82 -18.19 8.94
C GLY A 177 -8.18 -17.70 9.45
N ARG A 178 -8.97 -18.58 10.08
CA ARG A 178 -10.24 -18.20 10.70
C ARG A 178 -10.03 -17.25 11.89
N GLY A 179 -9.04 -17.54 12.73
CA GLY A 179 -8.68 -16.70 13.87
C GLY A 179 -8.25 -15.30 13.44
N PHE A 180 -7.49 -15.19 12.35
CA PHE A 180 -7.10 -13.89 11.79
C PHE A 180 -8.31 -13.07 11.34
N ILE A 181 -9.27 -13.69 10.64
CA ILE A 181 -10.52 -13.00 10.26
C ILE A 181 -11.32 -12.61 11.51
N ASP A 182 -11.48 -13.51 12.48
CA ASP A 182 -12.24 -13.22 13.71
C ASP A 182 -11.65 -12.05 14.51
N ALA A 183 -10.32 -11.93 14.55
CA ALA A 183 -9.65 -10.86 15.27
C ALA A 183 -9.69 -9.51 14.52
N ASN A 184 -9.53 -9.54 13.19
CA ASN A 184 -9.22 -8.33 12.42
C ASN A 184 -10.38 -7.81 11.54
N TYR A 185 -11.29 -8.68 11.09
CA TYR A 185 -12.33 -8.35 10.11
C TYR A 185 -13.60 -7.89 10.82
N THR A 186 -13.43 -6.87 11.67
CA THR A 186 -14.49 -6.33 12.52
C THR A 186 -15.07 -5.04 11.91
N PRO A 187 -16.34 -4.71 12.16
CA PRO A 187 -16.99 -3.51 11.62
C PRO A 187 -16.18 -2.23 11.79
N ARG A 188 -15.63 -1.95 12.99
CA ARG A 188 -14.88 -0.72 13.25
C ARG A 188 -13.52 -0.69 12.56
N ASN A 189 -12.92 -1.86 12.34
CA ASN A 189 -11.64 -2.00 11.65
C ASN A 189 -11.76 -2.10 10.13
N MET A 190 -12.96 -1.90 9.59
CA MET A 190 -13.25 -2.01 8.17
C MET A 190 -13.87 -0.73 7.60
N VAL A 191 -13.61 -0.51 6.31
CA VAL A 191 -14.29 0.50 5.49
C VAL A 191 -14.77 -0.15 4.21
N ILE A 192 -16.06 0.00 3.89
CA ILE A 192 -16.59 -0.38 2.59
C ILE A 192 -16.56 0.85 1.67
N TYR A 193 -16.04 0.68 0.46
CA TYR A 193 -16.16 1.69 -0.58
C TYR A 193 -17.01 1.20 -1.74
N CYS A 194 -17.72 2.13 -2.37
CA CYS A 194 -18.56 1.88 -3.52
C CYS A 194 -18.52 3.07 -4.48
N ALA A 195 -17.79 2.95 -5.58
CA ALA A 195 -17.89 3.85 -6.71
C ALA A 195 -18.76 3.17 -7.78
N ASP A 196 -20.03 3.55 -7.86
CA ASP A 196 -21.04 2.89 -8.70
C ASP A 196 -21.88 3.94 -9.44
N PRO A 197 -22.28 3.73 -10.71
CA PRO A 197 -23.09 4.71 -11.44
C PRO A 197 -24.51 4.91 -10.89
N GLY A 198 -24.99 3.98 -10.07
CA GLY A 198 -26.28 4.02 -9.40
C GLY A 198 -26.35 5.01 -8.23
N ASP A 199 -27.48 4.98 -7.52
CA ASP A 199 -27.74 5.85 -6.38
C ASP A 199 -26.87 5.47 -5.16
N PRO A 200 -26.00 6.39 -4.66
CA PRO A 200 -25.18 6.14 -3.48
C PRO A 200 -25.98 5.75 -2.23
N GLU A 201 -27.17 6.33 -2.03
CA GLU A 201 -28.01 6.00 -0.87
C GLU A 201 -28.57 4.58 -0.95
N ARG A 202 -28.94 4.13 -2.15
CA ARG A 202 -29.30 2.72 -2.40
C ARG A 202 -28.13 1.79 -2.08
N ASN A 203 -26.91 2.17 -2.45
CA ASN A 203 -25.73 1.35 -2.18
C ASN A 203 -25.43 1.27 -0.67
N ILE A 204 -25.58 2.36 0.08
CA ILE A 204 -25.48 2.34 1.54
C ILE A 204 -26.52 1.41 2.17
N ARG A 205 -27.77 1.41 1.67
CA ARG A 205 -28.81 0.46 2.13
C ARG A 205 -28.44 -1.00 1.83
N LEU A 206 -27.75 -1.27 0.72
CA LEU A 206 -27.23 -2.61 0.43
C LEU A 206 -26.11 -3.02 1.39
N VAL A 207 -25.22 -2.08 1.75
CA VAL A 207 -24.19 -2.35 2.75
C VAL A 207 -24.83 -2.66 4.11
N GLU A 208 -25.81 -1.87 4.56
CA GLU A 208 -26.57 -2.18 5.78
C GLU A 208 -27.21 -3.57 5.74
N LYS A 209 -27.83 -3.94 4.61
CA LYS A 209 -28.44 -5.26 4.44
C LYS A 209 -27.45 -6.42 4.59
N TYR A 210 -26.23 -6.31 4.05
CA TYR A 210 -25.29 -7.42 4.01
C TYR A 210 -24.26 -7.42 5.14
N PHE A 211 -23.98 -6.27 5.75
CA PHE A 211 -22.95 -6.12 6.78
C PHE A 211 -23.51 -5.64 8.13
N GLY A 212 -24.77 -5.21 8.21
CA GLY A 212 -25.37 -4.68 9.43
C GLY A 212 -25.56 -5.72 10.55
N ASP A 213 -25.55 -7.02 10.20
CA ASP A 213 -25.61 -8.14 11.15
C ASP A 213 -24.25 -8.54 11.73
N MET A 214 -23.15 -7.92 11.27
CA MET A 214 -21.83 -8.20 11.83
C MET A 214 -21.77 -7.76 13.29
N THR A 215 -21.51 -8.73 14.15
CA THR A 215 -21.39 -8.58 15.60
C THR A 215 -19.99 -9.00 15.99
N PHE A 216 -19.12 -8.04 16.25
CA PHE A 216 -17.76 -8.30 16.71
C PHE A 216 -17.36 -7.24 17.73
N ASP A 217 -16.86 -7.71 18.87
CA ASP A 217 -16.11 -6.86 19.78
C ASP A 217 -14.84 -6.43 19.05
N SER A 218 -14.62 -5.12 18.93
CA SER A 218 -13.41 -4.59 18.33
C SER A 218 -12.75 -3.67 19.33
N GLU A 219 -11.72 -4.20 19.98
CA GLU A 219 -10.75 -3.36 20.64
C GLU A 219 -9.95 -2.58 19.58
N PRO A 220 -9.53 -1.34 19.87
CA PRO A 220 -8.65 -0.61 18.97
C PRO A 220 -7.37 -1.42 18.73
N LEU A 221 -6.95 -1.57 17.47
CA LEU A 221 -5.64 -2.12 17.14
C LEU A 221 -4.55 -1.20 17.72
N LEU A 222 -3.80 -1.71 18.68
CA LEU A 222 -2.63 -1.04 19.25
C LEU A 222 -1.40 -1.56 18.52
N ARG A 223 -0.88 -0.77 17.58
CA ARG A 223 0.39 -1.06 16.90
C ARG A 223 1.55 -0.54 17.72
N GLU A 224 2.52 -1.41 17.98
CA GLU A 224 3.78 -1.01 18.62
C GLU A 224 4.70 -0.31 17.62
N ALA A 225 5.29 0.80 18.03
CA ALA A 225 6.22 1.54 17.19
C ALA A 225 7.52 0.76 16.98
N ALA A 226 7.97 0.68 15.73
CA ALA A 226 9.21 0.00 15.42
C ALA A 226 10.41 0.69 16.11
N PRO A 227 11.28 -0.07 16.81
CA PRO A 227 12.40 0.50 17.54
C PRO A 227 13.37 1.21 16.59
N ALA A 228 14.06 2.23 17.08
CA ALA A 228 15.09 2.90 16.30
C ALA A 228 16.24 1.93 16.01
N VAL A 229 16.76 1.97 14.79
CA VAL A 229 17.94 1.22 14.36
C VAL A 229 19.04 2.20 13.99
N GLU A 230 20.28 1.80 14.22
CA GLU A 230 21.46 2.58 13.80
C GLU A 230 21.56 2.62 12.27
N VAL A 231 22.14 3.69 11.75
CA VAL A 231 22.40 3.82 10.31
C VAL A 231 23.39 2.74 9.87
N PHE A 232 23.03 1.98 8.84
CA PHE A 232 23.83 0.85 8.37
C PHE A 232 24.30 0.99 6.93
N ASN A 233 25.38 0.29 6.60
CA ASN A 233 25.89 0.17 5.24
C ASN A 233 26.31 -1.28 5.01
N GLU A 234 25.38 -2.05 4.46
CA GLU A 234 25.51 -3.49 4.26
C GLU A 234 25.74 -3.82 2.78
N THR A 235 26.56 -4.84 2.54
CA THR A 235 26.79 -5.39 1.20
C THR A 235 26.74 -6.90 1.29
N ARG A 236 25.82 -7.52 0.56
CA ARG A 236 25.63 -8.97 0.53
C ARG A 236 26.01 -9.49 -0.85
N VAL A 237 26.87 -10.50 -0.90
CA VAL A 237 27.32 -11.10 -2.16
C VAL A 237 26.25 -12.05 -2.69
N ARG A 238 25.81 -11.83 -3.93
CA ARG A 238 24.84 -12.64 -4.67
C ARG A 238 25.39 -12.95 -6.06
N SER A 239 24.92 -14.04 -6.67
CA SER A 239 25.30 -14.40 -8.04
C SER A 239 24.50 -13.59 -9.06
N SER A 240 24.62 -12.25 -9.02
CA SER A 240 23.94 -11.31 -9.92
C SER A 240 24.93 -10.66 -10.90
N HIS A 241 24.44 -10.37 -12.12
CA HIS A 241 25.20 -9.64 -13.14
C HIS A 241 25.34 -8.15 -12.78
N GLN A 242 24.31 -7.57 -12.16
CA GLN A 242 24.29 -6.18 -11.70
C GLN A 242 24.17 -6.12 -10.17
N ALA A 243 24.69 -5.04 -9.58
CA ALA A 243 24.43 -4.71 -8.18
C ALA A 243 23.04 -4.07 -8.04
N ASN A 244 22.21 -4.64 -7.18
CA ASN A 244 20.89 -4.11 -6.84
C ASN A 244 21.01 -3.41 -5.49
N CYS A 245 20.72 -2.12 -5.45
CA CYS A 245 21.04 -1.30 -4.30
C CYS A 245 19.83 -0.49 -3.85
N ILE A 246 19.71 -0.34 -2.53
CA ILE A 246 18.80 0.60 -1.89
C ILE A 246 19.60 1.55 -1.01
N THR A 247 19.26 2.83 -1.11
CA THR A 247 19.64 3.87 -0.16
C THR A 247 18.37 4.48 0.41
N GLY A 248 18.21 4.49 1.72
CA GLY A 248 16.96 4.90 2.34
C GLY A 248 17.08 5.32 3.79
N CYS A 249 16.01 5.87 4.33
CA CYS A 249 15.94 6.28 5.73
C CYS A 249 14.52 6.15 6.30
N ARG A 250 14.43 6.10 7.63
CA ARG A 250 13.15 6.13 8.33
C ARG A 250 12.56 7.54 8.28
N LEU A 251 11.24 7.58 8.22
CA LEU A 251 10.42 8.77 8.17
C LEU A 251 9.37 8.75 9.29
N PHE A 252 8.69 9.89 9.41
CA PHE A 252 7.49 10.02 10.23
C PHE A 252 6.32 9.18 9.69
N GLY A 253 5.28 9.01 10.51
CA GLY A 253 4.03 8.36 10.12
C GLY A 253 3.13 9.22 9.24
N ARG A 254 2.13 8.58 8.62
CA ARG A 254 1.18 9.15 7.65
C ARG A 254 0.43 10.38 8.16
N GLY A 255 0.23 10.50 9.47
CA GLY A 255 -0.44 11.65 10.10
C GLY A 255 0.34 12.98 10.04
N ASP A 256 1.63 12.94 9.74
CA ASP A 256 2.48 14.15 9.75
C ASP A 256 2.13 15.14 8.64
N SER A 257 2.08 16.43 8.98
CA SER A 257 1.71 17.51 8.06
C SER A 257 2.76 17.75 6.96
N ARG A 258 4.02 17.34 7.18
CA ARG A 258 5.14 17.48 6.24
C ARG A 258 5.10 16.49 5.09
N ARG A 259 4.22 15.48 5.13
CA ARG A 259 4.10 14.41 4.11
C ARG A 259 3.97 14.93 2.67
N HIS A 260 3.28 16.05 2.46
CA HIS A 260 3.09 16.61 1.13
C HIS A 260 4.38 17.19 0.54
N ALA A 261 5.20 17.84 1.38
CA ALA A 261 6.52 18.33 0.97
C ALA A 261 7.45 17.15 0.63
N LEU A 262 7.39 16.09 1.44
CA LEU A 262 8.11 14.85 1.18
C LEU A 262 7.69 14.19 -0.14
N PHE A 263 6.39 14.11 -0.46
CA PHE A 263 5.93 13.54 -1.73
C PHE A 263 6.40 14.37 -2.94
N LEU A 264 6.38 15.69 -2.84
CA LEU A 264 6.92 16.57 -3.88
C LEU A 264 8.44 16.36 -4.05
N LEU A 265 9.18 16.26 -2.95
CA LEU A 265 10.61 15.97 -2.96
C LEU A 265 10.92 14.60 -3.58
N ASN A 266 10.18 13.55 -3.20
CA ASN A 266 10.33 12.21 -3.76
C ASN A 266 10.09 12.21 -5.28
N ASN A 267 9.04 12.89 -5.73
CA ASN A 267 8.72 13.01 -7.15
C ASN A 267 9.85 13.70 -7.93
N TYR A 268 10.41 14.76 -7.37
CA TYR A 268 11.54 15.48 -7.95
C TYR A 268 12.83 14.64 -8.01
N LEU A 269 13.12 13.87 -6.95
CA LEU A 269 14.33 13.05 -6.86
C LEU A 269 14.32 11.89 -7.84
N GLY A 270 13.32 11.01 -7.74
CA GLY A 270 13.27 9.76 -8.50
C GLY A 270 11.86 9.33 -8.86
N GLY A 271 10.95 10.29 -9.08
CA GLY A 271 9.60 10.01 -9.55
C GLY A 271 9.56 9.42 -10.98
N PRO A 272 8.36 9.07 -11.46
CA PRO A 272 8.17 8.27 -12.68
C PRO A 272 8.61 8.95 -13.99
N CYS A 273 8.84 10.27 -13.96
CA CYS A 273 9.31 10.97 -15.14
C CYS A 273 10.83 10.83 -15.31
N MET A 274 11.25 10.67 -16.57
CA MET A 274 12.67 10.61 -16.95
C MET A 274 13.45 11.90 -16.62
N ASN A 275 12.77 13.02 -16.40
CA ASN A 275 13.39 14.28 -16.00
C ASN A 275 13.58 14.41 -14.47
N SER A 276 13.33 13.36 -13.69
CA SER A 276 13.67 13.33 -12.27
C SER A 276 15.18 13.44 -12.08
N ARG A 277 15.60 14.02 -10.96
CA ARG A 277 17.02 14.41 -10.76
C ARG A 277 17.96 13.23 -10.81
N LEU A 278 17.63 12.14 -10.13
CA LEU A 278 18.48 10.96 -10.08
C LEU A 278 18.57 10.27 -11.44
N ASN A 279 17.48 10.26 -12.21
CA ASN A 279 17.48 9.73 -13.57
C ASN A 279 18.41 10.56 -14.48
N MET A 280 18.27 11.89 -14.46
CA MET A 280 19.15 12.78 -15.23
C MET A 280 20.63 12.66 -14.82
N GLU A 281 20.91 12.58 -13.52
CA GLU A 281 22.28 12.58 -12.98
C GLU A 281 22.98 11.22 -13.10
N MET A 282 22.27 10.11 -12.89
CA MET A 282 22.85 8.78 -12.92
C MET A 282 22.75 8.13 -14.30
N ARG A 283 21.58 8.20 -14.95
CA ARG A 283 21.32 7.53 -16.23
C ARG A 283 21.76 8.38 -17.40
N ASP A 284 21.19 9.57 -17.58
CA ASP A 284 21.40 10.36 -18.81
C ASP A 284 22.80 10.97 -18.90
N ARG A 285 23.29 11.59 -17.81
CA ARG A 285 24.58 12.30 -17.81
C ARG A 285 25.79 11.38 -17.67
N ARG A 286 25.66 10.29 -16.92
CA ARG A 286 26.79 9.46 -16.49
C ARG A 286 26.70 8.00 -16.94
N GLY A 287 25.54 7.52 -17.38
CA GLY A 287 25.36 6.14 -17.81
C GLY A 287 25.67 5.09 -16.74
N LEU A 288 25.48 5.41 -15.46
CA LEU A 288 25.86 4.55 -14.33
C LEU A 288 24.80 3.50 -13.98
N VAL A 289 23.54 3.77 -14.29
CA VAL A 289 22.39 2.96 -13.89
C VAL A 289 21.50 2.66 -15.08
N TYR A 290 20.88 1.48 -15.08
CA TYR A 290 19.78 1.16 -15.99
C TYR A 290 18.45 1.71 -15.46
N THR A 291 18.23 1.52 -14.17
CA THR A 291 17.02 1.93 -13.44
C THR A 291 17.41 2.67 -12.18
N VAL A 292 16.70 3.77 -11.89
CA VAL A 292 16.77 4.48 -10.61
C VAL A 292 15.40 5.06 -10.30
N GLU A 293 14.91 4.76 -9.11
CA GLU A 293 13.55 5.12 -8.67
C GLU A 293 13.56 5.48 -7.20
N SER A 294 12.66 6.39 -6.81
CA SER A 294 12.50 6.84 -5.43
C SER A 294 11.07 6.61 -4.97
N ASN A 295 10.90 5.90 -3.86
CA ASN A 295 9.60 5.55 -3.28
C ASN A 295 9.52 6.03 -1.83
N VAL A 296 8.32 6.46 -1.44
CA VAL A 296 7.98 6.79 -0.04
C VAL A 296 6.78 5.97 0.36
N ALA A 297 6.95 5.12 1.37
CA ALA A 297 5.88 4.38 2.02
C ALA A 297 5.66 4.96 3.43
N LEU A 298 4.47 5.50 3.69
CA LEU A 298 4.08 5.98 5.02
C LEU A 298 3.07 5.01 5.63
N MET A 299 3.39 4.52 6.83
CA MET A 299 2.54 3.72 7.70
C MET A 299 1.90 4.59 8.79
N SER A 300 1.08 4.00 9.64
CA SER A 300 0.33 4.71 10.69
C SER A 300 1.23 5.58 11.61
N ASP A 301 2.39 5.07 12.00
CA ASP A 301 3.29 5.65 13.00
C ASP A 301 4.72 5.93 12.50
N THR A 302 5.11 5.35 11.37
CA THR A 302 6.45 5.51 10.76
C THR A 302 6.37 5.43 9.23
N GLY A 303 7.49 5.54 8.55
CA GLY A 303 7.57 5.39 7.10
C GLY A 303 9.00 5.20 6.64
N VAL A 304 9.18 4.99 5.35
CA VAL A 304 10.49 4.82 4.74
C VAL A 304 10.57 5.53 3.40
N LEU A 305 11.71 6.18 3.16
CA LEU A 305 12.15 6.62 1.85
C LEU A 305 13.12 5.58 1.31
N LEU A 306 12.90 5.10 0.10
CA LEU A 306 13.75 4.12 -0.57
C LEU A 306 14.15 4.64 -1.94
N VAL A 307 15.44 4.78 -2.19
CA VAL A 307 16.01 5.03 -3.51
C VAL A 307 16.64 3.74 -4.01
N TYR A 308 15.97 3.09 -4.95
CA TYR A 308 16.48 1.91 -5.62
C TYR A 308 17.28 2.28 -6.86
N TYR A 309 18.38 1.58 -7.10
CA TYR A 309 19.12 1.67 -8.35
C TYR A 309 19.86 0.37 -8.68
N GLY A 310 19.87 0.01 -9.96
CA GLY A 310 20.65 -1.09 -10.53
C GLY A 310 21.87 -0.57 -11.29
N CYS A 311 23.07 -1.02 -10.93
CA CYS A 311 24.32 -0.58 -11.56
C CYS A 311 25.43 -1.64 -11.57
N ASP A 312 26.53 -1.35 -12.26
CA ASP A 312 27.75 -2.14 -12.16
C ASP A 312 28.35 -2.06 -10.74
N LYS A 313 29.01 -3.14 -10.31
CA LYS A 313 29.51 -3.28 -8.92
C LYS A 313 30.49 -2.17 -8.52
N ASP A 314 31.29 -1.67 -9.46
CA ASP A 314 32.25 -0.57 -9.27
C ASP A 314 31.59 0.83 -9.30
N ALA A 315 30.33 0.92 -9.73
CA ALA A 315 29.55 2.16 -9.77
C ALA A 315 28.78 2.43 -8.46
N VAL A 316 28.61 1.44 -7.59
CA VAL A 316 27.80 1.53 -6.35
C VAL A 316 28.17 2.76 -5.51
N ALA A 317 29.45 2.93 -5.17
CA ALA A 317 29.91 4.07 -4.35
C ALA A 317 29.65 5.42 -5.03
N ARG A 318 29.79 5.48 -6.36
CA ARG A 318 29.52 6.70 -7.15
C ARG A 318 28.03 7.05 -7.13
N CYS A 319 27.14 6.06 -7.30
CA CYS A 319 25.70 6.27 -7.22
C CYS A 319 25.28 6.78 -5.83
N ARG A 320 25.78 6.18 -4.74
CA ARG A 320 25.50 6.64 -3.36
C ARG A 320 25.92 8.09 -3.12
N ALA A 321 27.10 8.46 -3.63
CA ALA A 321 27.59 9.83 -3.53
C ALA A 321 26.70 10.83 -4.29
N ILE A 322 26.15 10.43 -5.44
CA ILE A 322 25.19 11.27 -6.20
C ILE A 322 23.89 11.46 -5.42
N ILE A 323 23.32 10.40 -4.82
CA ILE A 323 22.08 10.51 -4.01
C ILE A 323 22.29 11.50 -2.87
N SER A 324 23.35 11.28 -2.08
CA SER A 324 23.69 12.12 -0.94
C SER A 324 23.95 13.57 -1.38
N GLY A 325 24.69 13.77 -2.46
CA GLY A 325 25.01 15.10 -2.98
C GLY A 325 23.80 15.87 -3.55
N GLU A 326 22.81 15.18 -4.14
CA GLU A 326 21.56 15.84 -4.56
C GLU A 326 20.70 16.24 -3.35
N LEU A 327 20.61 15.38 -2.32
CA LEU A 327 19.91 15.69 -1.07
C LEU A 327 20.60 16.85 -0.32
N ASP A 328 21.92 16.81 -0.19
CA ASP A 328 22.73 17.87 0.44
C ASP A 328 22.50 19.22 -0.24
N ARG A 329 22.48 19.24 -1.57
CA ARG A 329 22.23 20.47 -2.33
C ARG A 329 20.84 21.06 -2.02
N LEU A 330 19.81 20.21 -1.99
CA LEU A 330 18.44 20.62 -1.68
C LEU A 330 18.29 21.08 -0.23
N ALA A 331 19.05 20.48 0.68
CA ALA A 331 19.07 20.86 2.09
C ALA A 331 19.81 22.18 2.35
N GLN A 332 20.88 22.47 1.60
CA GLN A 332 21.68 23.68 1.75
C GLN A 332 21.01 24.92 1.16
N SER A 333 20.27 24.79 0.07
CA SER A 333 19.64 25.94 -0.59
C SER A 333 18.31 25.55 -1.23
N PRO A 334 17.25 26.36 -1.04
CA PRO A 334 15.98 26.10 -1.67
C PRO A 334 16.09 26.24 -3.18
N LEU A 335 15.22 25.52 -3.91
CA LEU A 335 15.10 25.73 -5.36
C LEU A 335 14.70 27.17 -5.66
N SER A 336 15.19 27.71 -6.77
CA SER A 336 14.70 29.01 -7.22
C SER A 336 13.17 28.98 -7.42
N PRO A 337 12.45 30.08 -7.17
CA PRO A 337 10.99 30.09 -7.27
C PRO A 337 10.47 29.57 -8.62
N ARG A 338 11.20 29.87 -9.72
CA ARG A 338 10.88 29.38 -11.07
C ARG A 338 11.09 27.88 -11.22
N ALA A 339 12.17 27.34 -10.68
CA ALA A 339 12.44 25.90 -10.74
C ALA A 339 11.44 25.13 -9.87
N PHE A 340 11.17 25.61 -8.66
CA PHE A 340 10.18 25.04 -7.75
C PHE A 340 8.78 25.01 -8.37
N ALA A 341 8.32 26.14 -8.93
CA ALA A 341 7.01 26.21 -9.57
C ALA A 341 6.86 25.14 -10.67
N ARG A 342 7.90 24.94 -11.50
CA ARG A 342 7.87 23.90 -12.54
C ARG A 342 7.73 22.48 -11.96
N VAL A 343 8.46 22.17 -10.89
CA VAL A 343 8.40 20.85 -10.23
C VAL A 343 7.01 20.62 -9.62
N ARG A 344 6.48 21.62 -8.92
CA ARG A 344 5.15 21.61 -8.31
C ARG A 344 4.04 21.45 -9.34
N ASP A 345 4.11 22.20 -10.43
CA ASP A 345 3.08 22.17 -11.48
C ASP A 345 3.15 20.84 -12.26
N GLN A 346 4.34 20.29 -12.50
CA GLN A 346 4.53 18.96 -13.06
C GLN A 346 3.89 17.88 -12.17
N TYR A 347 4.16 17.91 -10.86
CA TYR A 347 3.60 16.92 -9.94
C TYR A 347 2.08 17.04 -9.82
N CYS A 348 1.53 18.25 -9.76
CA CYS A 348 0.09 18.47 -9.82
C CYS A 348 -0.53 17.90 -11.11
N GLY A 349 0.12 18.08 -12.26
CA GLY A 349 -0.32 17.50 -13.52
C GLY A 349 -0.33 15.97 -13.50
N GLN A 350 0.70 15.35 -12.91
CA GLN A 350 0.75 13.90 -12.73
C GLN A 350 -0.33 13.37 -11.79
N LEU A 351 -0.64 14.09 -10.71
CA LEU A 351 -1.73 13.73 -9.80
C LEU A 351 -3.07 13.69 -10.54
N ILE A 352 -3.34 14.69 -11.40
CA ILE A 352 -4.56 14.71 -12.23
C ILE A 352 -4.59 13.49 -13.16
N MET A 353 -3.50 13.22 -13.89
CA MET A 353 -3.42 12.06 -14.79
C MET A 353 -3.62 10.74 -14.05
N SER A 354 -3.03 10.59 -12.86
CA SER A 354 -3.21 9.39 -12.03
C SER A 354 -4.66 9.20 -11.56
N GLY A 355 -5.42 10.30 -11.46
CA GLY A 355 -6.82 10.29 -11.05
C GLY A 355 -7.79 9.70 -12.08
N GLU A 356 -7.35 9.49 -13.32
CA GLU A 356 -8.13 8.81 -14.35
C GLU A 356 -8.17 7.28 -14.13
N HIS A 357 -7.28 6.73 -13.31
CA HIS A 357 -7.36 5.34 -12.87
C HIS A 357 -8.49 5.16 -11.85
N ARG A 358 -9.71 4.93 -12.38
CA ARG A 358 -10.96 4.89 -11.61
C ARG A 358 -10.97 3.87 -10.48
N GLU A 359 -10.34 2.71 -10.69
CA GLU A 359 -10.18 1.68 -9.65
C GLU A 359 -9.33 2.19 -8.49
N SER A 360 -8.11 2.65 -8.76
CA SER A 360 -7.20 3.21 -7.75
C SER A 360 -7.83 4.39 -7.01
N ARG A 361 -8.59 5.22 -7.72
CA ARG A 361 -9.37 6.32 -7.15
C ARG A 361 -10.49 5.84 -6.23
N ALA A 362 -11.17 4.75 -6.55
CA ALA A 362 -12.20 4.19 -5.68
C ALA A 362 -11.58 3.61 -4.40
N MET A 363 -10.48 2.87 -4.52
CA MET A 363 -9.74 2.32 -3.38
C MET A 363 -9.19 3.43 -2.46
N SER A 364 -8.71 4.54 -3.04
CA SER A 364 -8.15 5.64 -2.24
C SER A 364 -9.20 6.30 -1.32
N LEU A 365 -10.49 6.24 -1.66
CA LEU A 365 -11.57 6.70 -0.77
C LEU A 365 -11.64 5.86 0.51
N ALA A 366 -11.50 4.54 0.39
CA ALA A 366 -11.47 3.65 1.54
C ALA A 366 -10.27 3.95 2.43
N LYS A 367 -9.07 4.08 1.81
CA LYS A 367 -7.83 4.41 2.52
C LYS A 367 -7.93 5.74 3.24
N SER A 368 -8.46 6.76 2.59
CA SER A 368 -8.61 8.08 3.19
C SER A 368 -9.55 8.04 4.39
N LEU A 369 -10.73 7.44 4.24
CA LEU A 369 -11.69 7.34 5.34
C LEU A 369 -11.18 6.45 6.47
N MET A 370 -10.41 5.41 6.16
CA MET A 370 -9.78 4.54 7.14
C MET A 370 -8.79 5.33 8.00
N TYR A 371 -7.87 6.06 7.36
CA TYR A 371 -6.71 6.66 8.01
C TYR A 371 -6.93 8.05 8.56
N TYR A 372 -7.77 8.86 7.93
CA TYR A 372 -7.99 10.25 8.32
C TYR A 372 -9.39 10.52 8.86
N GLY A 373 -10.33 9.60 8.66
CA GLY A 373 -11.74 9.80 9.03
C GLY A 373 -12.51 10.73 8.09
N GLU A 374 -11.86 11.25 7.05
CA GLU A 374 -12.39 12.17 6.04
C GLU A 374 -11.80 11.83 4.65
N ILE A 375 -12.35 12.42 3.59
CA ILE A 375 -11.91 12.16 2.22
C ILE A 375 -10.91 13.22 1.74
N HIS A 376 -9.63 12.84 1.69
CA HIS A 376 -8.53 13.56 1.04
C HIS A 376 -8.42 13.09 -0.41
N ASP A 377 -9.24 13.67 -1.28
CA ASP A 377 -9.18 13.33 -2.71
C ASP A 377 -7.97 13.97 -3.43
N ILE A 378 -7.92 13.80 -4.74
CA ILE A 378 -6.83 14.31 -5.57
C ILE A 378 -6.82 15.83 -5.58
N ASP A 379 -7.99 16.47 -5.54
CA ASP A 379 -8.10 17.92 -5.53
C ASP A 379 -7.54 18.48 -4.22
N TYR A 380 -7.91 17.88 -3.09
CA TYR A 380 -7.32 18.16 -1.78
C TYR A 380 -5.78 18.03 -1.83
N THR A 381 -5.28 16.90 -2.34
CA THR A 381 -3.83 16.65 -2.40
C THR A 381 -3.12 17.67 -3.28
N ALA A 382 -3.67 17.97 -4.46
CA ALA A 382 -3.12 18.96 -5.37
C ALA A 382 -3.11 20.36 -4.77
N GLU A 383 -4.14 20.76 -4.01
CA GLU A 383 -4.17 22.03 -3.29
C GLU A 383 -3.08 22.11 -2.22
N ARG A 384 -2.91 21.05 -1.42
CA ARG A 384 -1.82 20.96 -0.43
C ARG A 384 -0.46 21.11 -1.10
N ILE A 385 -0.22 20.45 -2.23
CA ILE A 385 1.02 20.58 -3.01
C ILE A 385 1.18 22.00 -3.58
N ARG A 386 0.12 22.62 -4.09
CA ARG A 386 0.15 23.99 -4.63
C ARG A 386 0.52 25.03 -3.58
N SER A 387 0.12 24.78 -2.32
CA SER A 387 0.38 25.65 -1.17
C SER A 387 1.82 25.58 -0.64
N LEU A 388 2.62 24.60 -1.08
CA LEU A 388 3.99 24.45 -0.61
C LEU A 388 4.90 25.58 -1.10
N THR A 389 5.96 25.84 -0.33
CA THR A 389 7.02 26.78 -0.67
C THR A 389 8.34 26.04 -0.97
N PRO A 390 9.32 26.70 -1.62
CA PRO A 390 10.66 26.13 -1.80
C PRO A 390 11.32 25.69 -0.49
N GLU A 391 11.08 26.42 0.59
CA GLU A 391 11.61 26.15 1.93
C GLU A 391 11.04 24.86 2.51
N ALA A 392 9.74 24.56 2.30
CA ALA A 392 9.14 23.31 2.76
C ALA A 392 9.81 22.08 2.11
N MET A 393 10.20 22.19 0.83
CA MET A 393 10.94 21.13 0.14
C MET A 393 12.38 21.00 0.63
N GLN A 394 13.03 22.12 0.98
CA GLN A 394 14.35 22.14 1.61
C GLN A 394 14.31 21.49 3.00
N GLU A 395 13.31 21.82 3.83
CA GLU A 395 13.12 21.23 5.16
C GLU A 395 12.93 19.71 5.08
N ALA A 396 12.20 19.23 4.07
CA ALA A 396 12.06 17.79 3.83
C ALA A 396 13.40 17.12 3.50
N ALA A 397 14.27 17.77 2.72
CA ALA A 397 15.62 17.27 2.42
C ALA A 397 16.53 17.29 3.66
N GLN A 398 16.48 18.36 4.47
CA GLN A 398 17.22 18.47 5.73
C GLN A 398 16.83 17.37 6.71
N MET A 399 15.53 17.08 6.82
CA MET A 399 15.02 16.01 7.66
C MET A 399 15.54 14.63 7.22
N ILE A 400 15.54 14.34 5.92
CA ILE A 400 16.07 13.07 5.39
C ILE A 400 17.55 12.91 5.75
N LEU A 401 18.36 13.96 5.59
CA LEU A 401 19.79 13.93 5.93
C LEU A 401 20.02 13.80 7.43
N ALA A 402 19.22 14.48 8.25
CA ALA A 402 19.31 14.40 9.71
C ALA A 402 18.99 12.99 10.24
N GLY A 403 18.12 12.25 9.55
CA GLY A 403 17.81 10.85 9.88
C GLY A 403 18.92 9.86 9.49
N GLY A 404 19.87 10.27 8.65
CA GLY A 404 20.93 9.42 8.13
C GLY A 404 20.44 8.43 7.06
N LEU A 405 21.28 8.18 6.05
CA LEU A 405 20.96 7.26 4.95
C LEU A 405 21.59 5.89 5.21
N SER A 406 20.73 4.89 5.40
CA SER A 406 21.15 3.50 5.42
C SER A 406 21.22 2.94 4.00
N THR A 407 22.11 1.98 3.79
CA THR A 407 22.32 1.39 2.46
C THR A 407 22.43 -0.13 2.52
N LEU A 408 21.82 -0.78 1.53
CA LEU A 408 22.00 -2.22 1.25
C LEU A 408 22.37 -2.38 -0.22
N SER A 409 23.37 -3.20 -0.50
CA SER A 409 23.75 -3.59 -1.87
C SER A 409 23.84 -5.11 -1.99
N LEU A 410 23.05 -5.68 -2.89
CA LEU A 410 23.15 -7.07 -3.32
C LEU A 410 24.06 -7.11 -4.55
N VAL A 411 25.32 -7.54 -4.37
CA VAL A 411 26.39 -7.43 -5.38
C VAL A 411 26.79 -8.76 -5.98
#